data_AF-A0A2E5V2H3-F1
#
_entry.id   AF-A0A2E5V2H3-F1
#
_cell.length_a   1.000
_cell.length_b   1.000
_cell.length_c   1.000
_cell.angle_alpha   90.00
_cell.angle_beta   90.00
_cell.angle_gamma   90.00
#
_symmetry.space_group_name_H-M   'P 1'
#
loop_
_entity.id
_entity.type
_entity.pdbx_description
1 polymer ?
#
loop_
_entity_poly.entity_id
_entity_poly.type
_entity_poly.pdbx_seq_one_letter_code
_entity_poly.pdbx_strand_id
1 'polypeptide(L)'
;MMDALTEDILLFWFGTTDMSSAIEKRQIWFRSTPDFDKALIENYTEIHEKACTGDFDHLKATGVDCLALIICLDQFPRNIYRGTPRAFSADLKARQMTKYALDNGFDKGWSKWPRIFMYLPLEHSEILADHEIALPLYKTVAENESIKSAQGHYDTIKQFGRFPHRNEVLGRKNTPEEEEYMKNPPTWGKTAAEVEEMERKKARGKNF
;
A
#
# COMPACT_ATOMS: atom_id res chain seq x y z
N MET A 1 -8.20 -8.40 -24.85
CA MET A 1 -6.72 -8.42 -24.90
C MET A 1 -6.25 -7.56 -23.75
N MET A 2 -5.25 -8.00 -22.97
CA MET A 2 -4.71 -7.23 -21.86
C MET A 2 -3.99 -5.99 -22.39
N ASP A 3 -4.10 -4.85 -21.71
CA ASP A 3 -3.37 -3.65 -22.10
C ASP A 3 -1.86 -3.84 -21.88
N ALA A 4 -1.03 -3.27 -22.75
CA ALA A 4 0.43 -3.42 -22.68
C ALA A 4 1.02 -2.84 -21.40
N LEU A 5 0.47 -1.73 -20.89
CA LEU A 5 0.90 -1.14 -19.62
C LEU A 5 0.48 -2.02 -18.43
N THR A 6 -0.70 -2.62 -18.51
CA THR A 6 -1.17 -3.60 -17.51
C THR A 6 -0.23 -4.78 -17.43
N GLU A 7 0.13 -5.37 -18.57
CA GLU A 7 1.07 -6.49 -18.64
C GLU A 7 2.43 -6.11 -18.02
N ASP A 8 2.99 -4.96 -18.40
CA ASP A 8 4.27 -4.47 -17.87
C ASP A 8 4.24 -4.30 -16.34
N ILE A 9 3.23 -3.63 -15.80
CA ILE A 9 3.09 -3.41 -14.35
C ILE A 9 2.93 -4.73 -13.59
N LEU A 10 2.11 -5.65 -14.08
CA LEU A 10 1.87 -6.94 -13.40
C LEU A 10 3.10 -7.84 -13.48
N LEU A 11 3.81 -7.87 -14.61
CA LEU A 11 5.08 -8.58 -14.72
C LEU A 11 6.14 -7.97 -13.80
N PHE A 12 6.26 -6.65 -13.74
CA PHE A 12 7.19 -5.99 -12.84
C PHE A 12 6.86 -6.28 -11.37
N TRP A 13 5.59 -6.21 -10.99
CA TRP A 13 5.16 -6.30 -9.60
C TRP A 13 4.98 -7.74 -9.09
N PHE A 14 4.44 -8.64 -9.89
CA PHE A 14 4.17 -10.03 -9.52
C PHE A 14 5.06 -11.06 -10.21
N GLY A 15 5.72 -10.71 -11.31
CA GLY A 15 6.45 -11.67 -12.14
C GLY A 15 5.56 -12.53 -13.02
N THR A 16 4.25 -12.24 -13.08
CA THR A 16 3.25 -12.98 -13.86
C THR A 16 2.02 -12.10 -14.11
N THR A 17 1.27 -12.41 -15.17
CA THR A 17 -0.05 -11.84 -15.46
C THR A 17 -1.20 -12.77 -15.02
N ASP A 18 -0.91 -13.99 -14.59
CA ASP A 18 -1.91 -14.92 -14.04
C ASP A 18 -2.16 -14.66 -12.56
N MET A 19 -3.24 -13.93 -12.27
CA MET A 19 -3.66 -13.59 -10.91
C MET A 19 -4.40 -14.73 -10.19
N SER A 20 -4.72 -15.83 -10.88
CA SER A 20 -5.43 -16.97 -10.31
C SER A 20 -4.51 -18.00 -9.67
N SER A 21 -3.30 -18.16 -10.24
CA SER A 21 -2.28 -19.05 -9.70
C SER A 21 -1.64 -18.51 -8.42
N ALA A 22 -1.11 -19.42 -7.59
CA ALA A 22 -0.39 -19.05 -6.39
C ALA A 22 0.85 -18.21 -6.73
N ILE A 23 0.99 -17.07 -6.06
CA ILE A 23 2.14 -16.16 -6.20
C ILE A 23 2.92 -16.21 -4.89
N GLU A 24 4.25 -16.34 -4.96
CA GLU A 24 5.08 -16.29 -3.76
C GLU A 24 5.23 -14.85 -3.25
N LYS A 25 5.38 -14.71 -1.92
CA LYS A 25 5.62 -13.40 -1.31
C LYS A 25 6.98 -12.87 -1.76
N ARG A 26 7.00 -11.72 -2.44
CA ARG A 26 8.26 -11.02 -2.74
C ARG A 26 8.63 -10.12 -1.56
N GLN A 27 9.87 -10.24 -1.08
CA GLN A 27 10.34 -9.45 0.07
C GLN A 27 10.29 -7.93 -0.20
N ILE A 28 10.58 -7.53 -1.44
CA ILE A 28 10.59 -6.14 -1.93
C ILE A 28 9.26 -5.39 -1.73
N TRP A 29 8.12 -6.09 -1.63
CA TRP A 29 6.81 -5.46 -1.46
C TRP A 29 6.65 -4.75 -0.11
N PHE A 30 7.22 -5.31 0.95
CA PHE A 30 7.07 -4.81 2.33
C PHE A 30 8.42 -4.45 2.97
N ARG A 31 9.51 -4.65 2.23
CA ARG A 31 10.89 -4.34 2.63
C ARG A 31 11.65 -3.87 1.40
N SER A 32 11.30 -2.68 0.91
CA SER A 32 11.96 -2.12 -0.27
C SER A 32 13.46 -1.93 -0.05
N THR A 33 14.21 -1.98 -1.16
CA THR A 33 15.63 -1.68 -1.25
C THR A 33 15.83 -0.40 -2.08
N PRO A 34 16.97 0.30 -1.93
CA PRO A 34 17.31 1.44 -2.77
C PRO A 34 17.29 1.12 -4.27
N ASP A 35 17.70 -0.09 -4.67
CA ASP A 35 17.67 -0.52 -6.07
C ASP A 35 16.25 -0.69 -6.61
N PHE A 36 15.33 -1.20 -5.78
CA PHE A 36 13.93 -1.33 -6.17
C PHE A 36 13.24 0.04 -6.28
N ASP A 37 13.51 0.94 -5.33
CA ASP A 37 13.03 2.33 -5.40
C ASP A 37 13.58 3.01 -6.67
N LYS A 38 14.87 2.84 -6.99
CA LYS A 38 15.49 3.36 -8.22
C LYS A 38 14.81 2.84 -9.49
N ALA A 39 14.56 1.53 -9.57
CA ALA A 39 13.88 0.93 -10.71
C ALA A 39 12.45 1.49 -10.88
N LEU A 40 11.73 1.73 -9.78
CA LEU A 40 10.42 2.38 -9.81
C LEU A 40 10.50 3.83 -10.30
N ILE A 41 11.47 4.60 -9.81
CA ILE A 41 11.68 5.99 -10.21
C ILE A 41 11.98 6.07 -11.71
N GLU A 42 12.91 5.26 -12.21
CA GLU A 42 13.36 5.32 -13.61
C GLU A 42 12.26 4.90 -14.60
N ASN A 43 11.47 3.87 -14.26
CA ASN A 43 10.54 3.28 -15.22
C ASN A 43 9.09 3.77 -15.06
N TYR A 44 8.67 4.16 -13.85
CA TYR A 44 7.26 4.35 -13.54
C TYR A 44 6.88 5.74 -13.02
N THR A 45 7.81 6.70 -12.88
CA THR A 45 7.48 8.06 -12.44
C THR A 45 6.49 8.75 -13.38
N GLU A 46 6.79 8.79 -14.69
CA GLU A 46 5.89 9.43 -15.67
C GLU A 46 4.55 8.69 -15.77
N ILE A 47 4.57 7.36 -15.69
CA ILE A 47 3.37 6.52 -15.71
C ILE A 47 2.48 6.86 -14.51
N HIS A 48 3.07 6.96 -13.31
CA HIS A 48 2.34 7.34 -12.11
C HIS A 48 1.73 8.76 -12.22
N GLU A 49 2.50 9.72 -12.75
CA GLU A 49 2.02 11.09 -12.92
C GLU A 49 0.82 11.16 -13.90
N LYS A 50 0.88 10.43 -15.01
CA LYS A 50 -0.23 10.27 -15.96
C LYS A 50 -1.43 9.51 -15.35
N ALA A 51 -1.17 8.49 -14.54
CA ALA A 51 -2.21 7.78 -13.81
C ALA A 51 -2.95 8.73 -12.86
N CYS A 52 -2.26 9.68 -12.23
CA CYS A 52 -2.89 10.69 -11.37
C CYS A 52 -3.83 11.62 -12.15
N THR A 53 -3.51 11.97 -13.39
CA THR A 53 -4.31 12.92 -14.20
C THR A 53 -5.48 12.31 -14.96
N GLY A 54 -5.57 10.97 -15.04
CA GLY A 54 -6.72 10.30 -15.68
C GLY A 54 -6.40 9.66 -17.03
N ASP A 55 -5.18 9.80 -17.52
CA ASP A 55 -4.76 9.30 -18.84
C ASP A 55 -4.97 7.78 -18.98
N PHE A 56 -4.89 7.05 -17.85
CA PHE A 56 -5.08 5.60 -17.78
C PHE A 56 -6.43 5.16 -17.19
N ASP A 57 -7.44 6.03 -17.13
CA ASP A 57 -8.78 5.68 -16.57
C ASP A 57 -9.53 4.60 -17.39
N HIS A 58 -9.05 4.30 -18.60
CA HIS A 58 -9.53 3.16 -19.38
C HIS A 58 -9.09 1.81 -18.80
N LEU A 59 -8.03 1.78 -17.97
CA LEU A 59 -7.55 0.60 -17.22
C LEU A 59 -8.46 0.25 -16.02
N LYS A 60 -9.76 0.20 -16.30
CA LYS A 60 -10.83 -0.28 -15.41
C LYS A 60 -11.78 -1.24 -16.11
N ALA A 61 -11.48 -1.59 -17.36
CA ALA A 61 -12.29 -2.45 -18.20
C ALA A 61 -12.30 -3.91 -17.70
N THR A 62 -11.20 -4.37 -17.11
CA THR A 62 -11.07 -5.71 -16.53
C THR A 62 -10.47 -5.63 -15.12
N GLY A 63 -10.56 -6.75 -14.38
CA GLY A 63 -9.96 -6.84 -13.05
C GLY A 63 -8.44 -6.63 -13.07
N VAL A 64 -7.73 -7.26 -14.01
CA VAL A 64 -6.27 -7.15 -14.10
C VAL A 64 -5.80 -5.75 -14.47
N ASP A 65 -6.50 -5.05 -15.36
CA ASP A 65 -6.20 -3.64 -15.67
C ASP A 65 -6.42 -2.75 -14.45
N CYS A 66 -7.53 -2.98 -13.74
CA CYS A 66 -7.85 -2.23 -12.53
C CYS A 66 -6.83 -2.46 -11.43
N LEU A 67 -6.33 -3.70 -11.27
CA LEU A 67 -5.28 -4.03 -10.31
C LEU A 67 -3.96 -3.33 -10.66
N ALA A 68 -3.56 -3.33 -11.93
CA ALA A 68 -2.36 -2.63 -12.37
C ALA A 68 -2.44 -1.12 -12.08
N LEU A 69 -3.58 -0.50 -12.38
CA LEU A 69 -3.81 0.91 -12.05
C LEU A 69 -3.79 1.17 -10.54
N ILE A 70 -4.38 0.28 -9.72
CA ILE A 70 -4.30 0.37 -8.25
C ILE A 70 -2.85 0.30 -7.77
N ILE A 71 -2.05 -0.64 -8.27
CA ILE A 71 -0.62 -0.77 -7.91
C ILE A 71 0.13 0.51 -8.28
N CYS A 72 -0.12 1.07 -9.47
CA CYS A 72 0.49 2.30 -9.93
C CYS A 72 0.13 3.51 -9.04
N LEU A 73 -1.12 3.60 -8.57
CA LEU A 73 -1.61 4.71 -7.75
C LEU A 73 -1.28 4.55 -6.26
N ASP A 74 -1.18 3.33 -5.75
CA ASP A 74 -1.00 3.07 -4.32
C ASP A 74 0.43 2.65 -3.99
N GLN A 75 0.98 1.66 -4.66
CA GLN A 75 2.28 1.10 -4.28
C GLN A 75 3.43 1.97 -4.78
N PHE A 76 3.44 2.33 -6.06
CA PHE A 76 4.57 3.07 -6.66
C PHE A 76 4.90 4.39 -5.96
N PRO A 77 3.95 5.29 -5.61
CA PRO A 77 4.31 6.57 -5.00
C PRO A 77 4.97 6.41 -3.62
N ARG A 78 4.69 5.32 -2.88
CA ARG A 78 5.30 5.02 -1.57
C ARG A 78 6.80 4.75 -1.69
N ASN A 79 7.25 4.30 -2.86
CA ASN A 79 8.66 4.08 -3.19
C ASN A 79 9.25 5.29 -3.94
N ILE A 80 8.58 5.79 -4.97
CA ILE A 80 9.06 6.89 -5.84
C ILE A 80 9.26 8.18 -5.03
N TYR A 81 8.35 8.49 -4.11
CA TYR A 81 8.34 9.75 -3.36
C TYR A 81 8.50 9.53 -1.86
N ARG A 82 9.20 8.46 -1.45
CA ARG A 82 9.41 8.08 -0.05
C ARG A 82 9.80 9.29 0.81
N GLY A 83 9.17 9.41 1.98
CA GLY A 83 9.47 10.49 2.92
C GLY A 83 8.96 11.87 2.50
N THR A 84 8.10 11.96 1.47
CA THR A 84 7.47 13.22 1.04
C THR A 84 5.94 13.12 1.02
N PRO A 85 5.20 14.25 1.09
CA PRO A 85 3.74 14.24 0.95
C PRO A 85 3.25 13.57 -0.34
N ARG A 86 4.05 13.62 -1.42
CA ARG A 86 3.67 13.05 -2.72
C ARG A 86 3.44 11.54 -2.67
N ALA A 87 4.03 10.83 -1.70
CA ALA A 87 3.81 9.41 -1.48
C ALA A 87 2.34 9.03 -1.23
N PHE A 88 1.53 9.99 -0.78
CA PHE A 88 0.11 9.79 -0.43
C PHE A 88 -0.84 10.54 -1.39
N SER A 89 -0.31 11.25 -2.38
CA SER A 89 -1.09 12.17 -3.23
C SER A 89 -2.14 11.47 -4.09
N ALA A 90 -1.87 10.22 -4.48
CA ALA A 90 -2.77 9.40 -5.28
C ALA A 90 -3.70 8.50 -4.46
N ASP A 91 -3.62 8.51 -3.12
CA ASP A 91 -4.37 7.60 -2.25
C ASP A 91 -5.90 7.72 -2.49
N LEU A 92 -6.43 8.93 -2.74
CA LEU A 92 -7.86 9.11 -3.03
C LEU A 92 -8.29 8.35 -4.29
N LYS A 93 -7.52 8.46 -5.37
CA LYS A 93 -7.83 7.82 -6.64
C LYS A 93 -7.66 6.29 -6.54
N ALA A 94 -6.61 5.84 -5.87
CA ALA A 94 -6.41 4.41 -5.59
C ALA A 94 -7.62 3.81 -4.86
N ARG A 95 -8.15 4.49 -3.83
CA ARG A 95 -9.35 4.04 -3.11
C ARG A 95 -10.60 4.01 -3.99
N GLN A 96 -10.79 5.00 -4.85
CA GLN A 96 -11.92 5.01 -5.79
C GLN A 96 -11.84 3.80 -6.74
N MET A 97 -10.65 3.50 -7.25
CA MET A 97 -10.43 2.32 -8.10
C MET A 97 -10.65 1.00 -7.35
N THR A 98 -10.17 0.88 -6.11
CA THR A 98 -10.44 -0.31 -5.28
C THR A 98 -11.94 -0.52 -5.06
N LYS A 99 -12.70 0.52 -4.70
CA LYS A 99 -14.15 0.39 -4.50
C LYS A 99 -14.86 -0.03 -5.78
N TYR A 100 -14.49 0.59 -6.90
CA TYR A 100 -15.00 0.19 -8.22
C TYR A 100 -14.70 -1.29 -8.54
N ALA A 101 -13.48 -1.76 -8.26
CA ALA A 101 -13.10 -3.15 -8.50
C ALA A 101 -13.91 -4.13 -7.65
N LEU A 102 -14.13 -3.79 -6.38
CA LEU A 102 -14.93 -4.59 -5.44
C LEU A 102 -16.41 -4.65 -5.86
N ASP A 103 -17.00 -3.52 -6.25
CA ASP A 103 -18.39 -3.44 -6.72
C ASP A 103 -18.62 -4.31 -7.97
N ASN A 104 -17.59 -4.46 -8.81
CA ASN A 104 -17.61 -5.34 -9.99
C ASN A 104 -17.15 -6.78 -9.69
N GLY A 105 -16.76 -7.10 -8.45
CA GLY A 105 -16.28 -8.42 -8.04
C GLY A 105 -15.01 -8.88 -8.76
N PHE A 106 -14.16 -7.95 -9.16
CA PHE A 106 -12.95 -8.22 -9.96
C PHE A 106 -11.87 -9.01 -9.22
N ASP A 107 -11.93 -9.05 -7.89
CA ASP A 107 -11.02 -9.79 -7.02
C ASP A 107 -11.36 -11.29 -6.92
N LYS A 108 -12.57 -11.68 -7.35
CA LYS A 108 -13.07 -13.06 -7.21
C LYS A 108 -12.27 -14.03 -8.07
N GLY A 109 -11.94 -15.19 -7.49
CA GLY A 109 -11.19 -16.25 -8.17
C GLY A 109 -9.68 -16.03 -8.25
N TRP A 110 -9.16 -14.92 -7.69
CA TRP A 110 -7.72 -14.69 -7.62
C TRP A 110 -7.06 -15.34 -6.42
N SER A 111 -5.75 -15.57 -6.55
CA SER A 111 -4.90 -15.99 -5.45
C SER A 111 -4.72 -14.87 -4.42
N LYS A 112 -3.94 -15.16 -3.38
CA LYS A 112 -3.85 -14.32 -2.18
C LYS A 112 -3.32 -12.91 -2.44
N TRP A 113 -2.17 -12.79 -3.09
CA TRP A 113 -1.47 -11.50 -3.19
C TRP A 113 -2.17 -10.48 -4.08
N PRO A 114 -2.68 -10.82 -5.29
CA PRO A 114 -3.43 -9.87 -6.11
C PRO A 114 -4.61 -9.24 -5.36
N ARG A 115 -5.34 -10.05 -4.57
CA ARG A 115 -6.42 -9.58 -3.69
C ARG A 115 -5.91 -8.64 -2.61
N ILE A 116 -4.85 -9.02 -1.89
CA ILE A 116 -4.25 -8.15 -0.86
C ILE A 116 -3.86 -6.79 -1.47
N PHE A 117 -3.17 -6.76 -2.60
CA PHE A 117 -2.78 -5.50 -3.25
C PHE A 117 -3.98 -4.68 -3.73
N MET A 118 -5.06 -5.32 -4.16
CA MET A 118 -6.30 -4.61 -4.48
C MET A 118 -6.92 -3.94 -3.25
N TYR A 119 -6.80 -4.55 -2.06
CA TYR A 119 -7.40 -4.06 -0.82
C TYR A 119 -6.54 -3.03 -0.08
N LEU A 120 -5.22 -3.01 -0.29
CA LEU A 120 -4.28 -2.11 0.39
C LEU A 120 -4.68 -0.62 0.38
N PRO A 121 -5.23 -0.04 -0.70
CA PRO A 121 -5.69 1.36 -0.66
C PRO A 121 -6.71 1.66 0.44
N LEU A 122 -7.55 0.69 0.82
CA LEU A 122 -8.48 0.82 1.94
C LEU A 122 -7.74 0.81 3.29
N GLU A 123 -6.77 -0.09 3.47
CA GLU A 123 -5.90 -0.15 4.66
C GLU A 123 -5.02 1.12 4.78
N HIS A 124 -4.68 1.75 3.68
CA HIS A 124 -3.94 3.00 3.68
C HIS A 124 -4.79 4.26 3.90
N SER A 125 -6.12 4.13 3.97
CA SER A 125 -7.02 5.25 4.14
C SER A 125 -7.00 5.80 5.56
N GLU A 126 -7.14 7.12 5.71
CA GLU A 126 -7.44 7.77 6.99
C GLU A 126 -8.97 7.90 7.22
N ILE A 127 -9.78 7.04 6.58
CA ILE A 127 -11.24 7.00 6.72
C ILE A 127 -11.63 5.67 7.35
N LEU A 128 -12.26 5.71 8.54
CA LEU A 128 -12.61 4.51 9.31
C LEU A 128 -13.47 3.51 8.51
N ALA A 129 -14.45 3.99 7.75
CA ALA A 129 -15.33 3.16 6.94
C ALA A 129 -14.59 2.32 5.88
N ASP A 130 -13.44 2.79 5.38
CA ASP A 130 -12.64 2.02 4.43
C ASP A 130 -12.01 0.78 5.11
N HIS A 131 -11.60 0.90 6.38
CA HIS A 131 -11.08 -0.23 7.15
C HIS A 131 -12.17 -1.23 7.52
N GLU A 132 -13.39 -0.77 7.78
CA GLU A 132 -14.55 -1.62 8.04
C GLU A 132 -14.91 -2.50 6.83
N ILE A 133 -14.64 -2.00 5.61
CA ILE A 133 -14.73 -2.79 4.37
C ILE A 133 -13.54 -3.75 4.24
N ALA A 134 -12.32 -3.29 4.51
CA ALA A 134 -11.10 -4.07 4.30
C ALA A 134 -10.98 -5.28 5.25
N LEU A 135 -11.33 -5.12 6.53
CA LEU A 135 -11.12 -6.15 7.56
C LEU A 135 -11.80 -7.49 7.24
N PRO A 136 -13.09 -7.55 6.85
CA PRO A 136 -13.71 -8.79 6.40
C PRO A 136 -13.01 -9.41 5.20
N LEU A 137 -12.59 -8.61 4.22
CA LEU A 137 -11.91 -9.09 3.00
C LEU A 137 -10.60 -9.79 3.36
N TYR A 138 -9.77 -9.19 4.22
CA TYR A 138 -8.53 -9.80 4.70
C TYR A 138 -8.75 -11.15 5.38
N LYS A 139 -9.83 -11.32 6.15
CA LYS A 139 -10.16 -12.60 6.80
C LYS A 139 -10.47 -13.72 5.80
N THR A 140 -10.85 -13.41 4.56
CA THR A 140 -11.13 -14.41 3.52
C THR A 140 -9.89 -14.90 2.76
N VAL A 141 -8.79 -14.15 2.82
CA VAL A 141 -7.66 -14.33 1.91
C VAL A 141 -6.30 -14.42 2.59
N ALA A 142 -6.18 -13.81 3.76
CA ALA A 142 -4.88 -13.52 4.35
C ALA A 142 -4.57 -14.43 5.53
N GLU A 143 -3.27 -14.61 5.78
CA GLU A 143 -2.79 -15.30 6.98
C GLU A 143 -2.86 -14.38 8.19
N ASN A 144 -2.64 -14.96 9.38
CA ASN A 144 -2.69 -14.25 10.66
C ASN A 144 -1.87 -12.95 10.70
N GLU A 145 -0.72 -12.87 10.01
CA GLU A 145 0.10 -11.66 10.00
C GLU A 145 -0.57 -10.49 9.27
N SER A 146 -1.11 -10.72 8.07
CA SER A 146 -1.80 -9.68 7.30
C SER A 146 -3.10 -9.24 7.99
N ILE A 147 -3.83 -10.17 8.62
CA ILE A 147 -5.02 -9.84 9.43
C ILE A 147 -4.62 -8.96 10.62
N LYS A 148 -3.51 -9.27 11.31
CA LYS A 148 -2.99 -8.43 12.39
C LYS A 148 -2.56 -7.05 11.91
N SER A 149 -1.93 -6.95 10.74
CA SER A 149 -1.59 -5.66 10.12
C SER A 149 -2.83 -4.82 9.86
N ALA A 150 -3.83 -5.38 9.17
CA ALA A 150 -5.08 -4.68 8.86
C ALA A 150 -5.82 -4.26 10.15
N GLN A 151 -5.83 -5.12 11.18
CA GLN A 151 -6.41 -4.78 12.48
C GLN A 151 -5.66 -3.61 13.15
N GLY A 152 -4.33 -3.62 13.12
CA GLY A 152 -3.55 -2.51 13.67
C GLY A 152 -3.82 -1.19 12.96
N HIS A 153 -3.97 -1.20 11.63
CA HIS A 153 -4.33 0.01 10.89
C HIS A 153 -5.73 0.50 11.27
N TYR A 154 -6.72 -0.40 11.34
CA TYR A 154 -8.07 -0.08 11.82
C TYR A 154 -8.04 0.54 13.22
N ASP A 155 -7.31 -0.07 14.16
CA ASP A 155 -7.24 0.41 15.55
C ASP A 155 -6.60 1.81 15.61
N THR A 156 -5.57 2.04 14.80
CA THR A 156 -4.90 3.35 14.70
C THR A 156 -5.86 4.43 14.16
N ILE A 157 -6.59 4.13 13.08
CA ILE A 157 -7.57 5.07 12.51
C ILE A 157 -8.76 5.27 13.44
N LYS A 158 -9.22 4.23 14.13
CA LYS A 158 -10.30 4.33 15.12
C LYS A 158 -9.89 5.21 16.30
N GLN A 159 -8.65 5.12 16.74
CA GLN A 159 -8.14 5.89 17.88
C GLN A 159 -7.85 7.35 17.52
N PHE A 160 -7.17 7.61 16.40
CA PHE A 160 -6.63 8.94 16.08
C PHE A 160 -7.34 9.63 14.90
N GLY A 161 -8.17 8.92 14.14
CA GLY A 161 -8.78 9.42 12.90
C GLY A 161 -7.79 9.61 11.75
N ARG A 162 -6.51 9.28 11.95
CA ARG A 162 -5.41 9.46 11.00
C ARG A 162 -4.22 8.57 11.39
N PHE A 163 -3.18 8.54 10.56
CA PHE A 163 -1.93 7.87 10.87
C PHE A 163 -0.91 8.85 11.47
N PRO A 164 -0.57 8.73 12.78
CA PRO A 164 0.37 9.65 13.41
C PRO A 164 1.77 9.66 12.76
N HIS A 165 2.21 8.52 12.24
CA HIS A 165 3.50 8.41 11.54
C HIS A 165 3.57 9.20 10.22
N ARG A 166 2.42 9.67 9.69
CA ARG A 166 2.37 10.56 8.52
C ARG A 166 2.38 12.04 8.91
N ASN A 167 2.25 12.39 10.19
CA ASN A 167 2.05 13.77 10.61
C ASN A 167 3.21 14.68 10.20
N GLU A 168 4.45 14.30 10.52
CA GLU A 168 5.63 15.10 10.16
C GLU A 168 5.74 15.34 8.66
N VAL A 169 5.67 14.28 7.85
CA VAL A 169 5.78 14.37 6.39
C VAL A 169 4.62 15.15 5.76
N LEU A 170 3.44 15.17 6.39
CA LEU A 170 2.28 15.95 5.95
C LEU A 170 2.19 17.34 6.60
N GLY A 171 3.20 17.77 7.37
CA GLY A 171 3.20 19.07 8.05
C GLY A 171 2.16 19.23 9.16
N ARG A 172 1.67 18.11 9.72
CA ARG A 172 0.73 18.07 10.85
C ARG A 172 1.52 17.97 12.16
N LYS A 173 1.01 18.59 13.22
CA LYS A 173 1.54 18.40 14.59
C LYS A 173 0.87 17.19 15.24
N ASN A 174 1.66 16.42 16.00
CA ASN A 174 1.14 15.36 16.85
C ASN A 174 0.37 15.97 18.04
N THR A 175 -0.68 15.28 18.50
CA THR A 175 -1.23 15.47 19.84
C THR A 175 -0.34 14.78 20.89
N PRO A 176 -0.49 15.08 22.19
CA PRO A 176 0.26 14.37 23.24
C PRO A 176 0.06 12.84 23.20
N GLU A 177 -1.14 12.37 22.89
CA GLU A 177 -1.45 10.93 22.76
C GLU A 177 -0.76 10.32 21.53
N GLU A 178 -0.70 11.07 20.43
CA GLU A 178 0.03 10.67 19.23
C GLU A 178 1.55 10.65 19.48
N GLU A 179 2.10 11.60 20.25
CA GLU A 179 3.51 11.60 20.65
C GLU A 179 3.87 10.35 21.48
N GLU A 180 3.02 9.98 22.43
CA GLU A 180 3.19 8.75 23.22
C GLU A 180 3.15 7.51 22.34
N TYR A 181 2.16 7.43 21.44
CA TYR A 181 2.05 6.33 20.47
C TYR A 181 3.29 6.22 19.58
N MET A 182 3.85 7.36 19.15
CA MET A 182 5.05 7.42 18.31
C MET A 182 6.35 7.03 19.02
N LYS A 183 6.34 6.75 20.33
CA LYS A 183 7.49 6.12 21.03
C LYS A 183 7.68 4.66 20.64
N ASN A 184 6.61 3.97 20.28
CA ASN A 184 6.66 2.59 19.79
C ASN A 184 5.72 2.39 18.59
N PRO A 185 6.01 3.07 17.46
CA PRO A 185 5.12 3.05 16.32
C PRO A 185 5.24 1.72 15.57
N PRO A 186 4.21 1.36 14.78
CA PRO A 186 4.30 0.24 13.86
C PRO A 186 5.36 0.51 12.78
N THR A 187 5.80 -0.55 12.10
CA THR A 187 6.85 -0.50 11.07
C THR A 187 6.30 -0.41 9.64
N TRP A 188 5.02 -0.06 9.47
CA TRP A 188 4.37 0.03 8.16
C TRP A 188 5.05 1.07 7.26
N GLY A 189 5.22 0.73 5.98
CA GLY A 189 5.82 1.61 4.97
C GLY A 189 7.32 1.87 5.11
N LYS A 190 7.99 1.27 6.10
CA LYS A 190 9.44 1.44 6.34
C LYS A 190 10.27 0.47 5.52
N THR A 191 11.44 0.92 5.09
CA THR A 191 12.49 0.09 4.47
C THR A 191 13.11 -0.85 5.50
N ALA A 192 13.80 -1.90 5.04
CA ALA A 192 14.52 -2.83 5.92
C ALA A 192 15.54 -2.08 6.80
N ALA A 193 16.29 -1.14 6.23
CA ALA A 193 17.29 -0.36 6.94
C ALA A 193 16.67 0.50 8.06
N GLU A 194 15.51 1.12 7.82
CA GLU A 194 14.79 1.91 8.83
C GLU A 194 14.29 1.04 9.98
N VAL A 195 13.76 -0.15 9.68
CA VAL A 195 13.30 -1.10 10.72
C VAL A 195 14.47 -1.56 11.58
N GLU A 196 15.60 -1.94 10.97
CA GLU A 196 16.82 -2.34 11.67
C GLU A 196 17.38 -1.21 12.54
N GLU A 197 17.34 0.04 12.06
CA GLU A 197 17.75 1.20 12.86
C GLU A 197 16.82 1.42 14.07
N MET A 198 15.51 1.30 13.89
CA MET A 198 14.55 1.40 14.98
C MET A 198 14.76 0.32 16.04
N GLU A 199 14.99 -0.93 15.64
CA GLU A 199 15.30 -2.03 16.55
C GLU A 199 16.60 -1.79 17.31
N ARG A 200 17.66 -1.32 16.63
CA ARG A 200 18.92 -0.92 17.27
C ARG A 200 18.75 0.21 18.28
N LYS A 201 17.96 1.24 17.96
CA LYS A 201 17.65 2.35 18.88
C LYS A 201 16.87 1.86 20.11
N LYS A 202 15.87 0.98 19.92
CA LYS A 202 15.12 0.35 21.03
C LYS A 202 16.02 -0.49 21.93
N ALA A 203 16.94 -1.28 21.36
CA ALA A 203 17.88 -2.08 22.13
C ALA A 203 18.84 -1.22 22.98
N ARG A 204 19.31 -0.09 22.43
CA ARG A 204 20.16 0.87 23.16
C ARG A 204 19.41 1.59 24.29
N GLY A 205 18.15 1.94 24.07
CA GLY A 205 17.31 2.63 25.07
C GLY A 205 16.84 1.75 26.24
N LYS A 206 16.96 0.41 26.13
CA LYS A 206 16.64 -0.54 27.21
C LYS A 206 17.81 -0.82 28.16
N ASN A 207 19.01 -0.32 27.86
CA ASN A 207 20.24 -0.56 28.63
C ASN A 207 20.56 0.55 29.66
N PHE A 208 19.57 1.33 30.08
CA PHE A 208 19.69 2.35 31.14
C PHE A 208 18.58 2.17 32.18
#